data_AF-A3V6L5-F1
#
_entry.id   AF-A3V6L5-F1
#
_cell.length_a   1.000
_cell.length_b   1.000
_cell.length_c   1.000
_cell.angle_alpha   90.00
_cell.angle_beta   90.00
_cell.angle_gamma   90.00
#
_symmetry.space_group_name_H-M   'P 1'
#
loop_
_entity.id
_entity.type
_entity.pdbx_description
1 polymer ?
#
loop_
_entity_poly.entity_id
_entity_poly.type
_entity_poly.pdbx_seq_one_letter_code
_entity_poly.pdbx_strand_id
1 'polypeptide(L)'
;MGGLWIIAGMTFCALVPFVVQVRLARAGKFGPVLSVLAVLGAVAVILLYATAKPFGIHPVQAMAILLLAVVPAGLGGGAGALLGKLLRNRDDRRSR
;
A
#
# COMPACT_ATOMS: atom_id res chain seq x y z
N MET A 1 -20.24 17.64 -0.43
CA MET A 1 -18.81 18.04 -0.57
C MET A 1 -17.83 17.17 0.22
N GLY A 2 -18.18 16.53 1.35
CA GLY A 2 -17.24 15.70 2.12
C GLY A 2 -16.75 14.41 1.43
N GLY A 3 -17.56 13.78 0.59
CA GLY A 3 -17.17 12.54 -0.10
C GLY A 3 -15.99 12.70 -1.07
N LEU A 4 -15.84 13.87 -1.70
CA LEU A 4 -14.75 14.13 -2.65
C LEU A 4 -13.38 14.15 -1.96
N TRP A 5 -13.32 14.68 -0.73
CA TRP A 5 -12.12 14.71 0.10
C TRP A 5 -11.68 13.33 0.56
N ILE A 6 -12.64 12.45 0.87
CA ILE A 6 -12.37 11.07 1.27
C ILE A 6 -11.78 10.29 0.08
N ILE A 7 -12.39 10.42 -1.10
CA ILE A 7 -11.89 9.79 -2.33
C ILE A 7 -10.49 10.29 -2.62
N ALA A 8 -10.25 11.61 -2.60
CA ALA A 8 -8.93 12.18 -2.82
C ALA A 8 -7.88 11.64 -1.83
N GLY A 9 -8.25 11.51 -0.55
CA GLY A 9 -7.39 10.92 0.48
C GLY A 9 -7.04 9.46 0.19
N MET A 10 -8.03 8.63 -0.15
CA MET A 10 -7.81 7.22 -0.50
C MET A 10 -6.95 7.08 -1.74
N THR A 11 -7.19 7.91 -2.77
CA THR A 11 -6.41 7.91 -4.01
C THR A 11 -4.97 8.32 -3.74
N PHE A 12 -4.73 9.32 -2.89
CA PHE A 12 -3.39 9.72 -2.48
C PHE A 12 -2.67 8.61 -1.70
N CYS A 13 -3.37 7.98 -0.74
CA CYS A 13 -2.86 6.83 0.00
C CYS A 13 -2.53 5.62 -0.87
N ALA A 14 -3.21 5.44 -2.02
CA ALA A 14 -2.86 4.39 -2.97
C ALA A 14 -1.70 4.79 -3.89
N LEU A 15 -1.71 6.03 -4.41
CA LEU A 15 -0.73 6.53 -5.37
C LEU A 15 0.68 6.64 -4.79
N VAL A 16 0.82 7.11 -3.56
CA VAL A 16 2.13 7.27 -2.90
C VAL A 16 2.89 5.93 -2.82
N PRO A 17 2.34 4.87 -2.19
CA PRO A 17 3.02 3.58 -2.15
C PRO A 17 3.11 2.94 -3.54
N PHE A 18 2.16 3.18 -4.44
CA PHE A 18 2.26 2.72 -5.83
C PHE A 18 3.52 3.27 -6.51
N VAL A 19 3.71 4.60 -6.54
CA VAL A 19 4.84 5.23 -7.22
C VAL A 19 6.17 4.84 -6.57
N VAL A 20 6.23 4.80 -5.24
CA VAL A 20 7.43 4.38 -4.49
C VAL A 20 7.79 2.93 -4.84
N GLN A 21 6.82 2.02 -4.84
CA GLN A 21 7.05 0.61 -5.12
C GLN A 21 7.41 0.34 -6.58
N VAL A 22 6.79 1.06 -7.54
CA VAL A 22 7.18 0.99 -8.96
C VAL A 22 8.65 1.36 -9.11
N ARG A 23 9.09 2.46 -8.49
CA ARG A 23 10.48 2.93 -8.59
C ARG A 23 11.46 1.95 -7.95
N LEU A 24 11.17 1.44 -6.76
CA LEU A 24 12.03 0.49 -6.06
C LEU A 24 12.13 -0.86 -6.79
N ALA A 25 11.00 -1.38 -7.27
CA ALA A 25 10.98 -2.65 -8.03
C ALA A 25 11.67 -2.50 -9.39
N ARG A 26 11.53 -1.35 -10.05
CA ARG A 26 12.23 -1.05 -11.31
C ARG A 26 13.75 -0.89 -11.10
N ALA A 27 14.18 -0.30 -9.99
CA ALA A 27 15.58 -0.27 -9.57
C ALA A 27 16.11 -1.63 -9.09
N GLY A 28 15.26 -2.65 -9.05
CA GLY A 28 15.62 -4.01 -8.69
C GLY A 28 15.82 -4.28 -7.20
N LYS A 29 15.48 -3.31 -6.34
CA LYS A 29 15.60 -3.41 -4.89
C LYS A 29 14.36 -4.09 -4.30
N PHE A 30 14.23 -5.39 -4.47
CA PHE A 30 13.06 -6.13 -3.95
C PHE A 30 13.03 -6.26 -2.42
N GLY A 31 14.17 -6.14 -1.74
CA GLY A 31 14.24 -6.10 -0.28
C GLY A 31 13.33 -5.03 0.34
N PRO A 32 13.57 -3.72 0.06
CA PRO A 32 12.71 -2.66 0.59
C PRO A 32 11.27 -2.73 0.10
N VAL A 33 11.02 -3.27 -1.10
CA VAL A 33 9.65 -3.49 -1.60
C VAL A 33 8.89 -4.44 -0.69
N LEU A 34 9.48 -5.58 -0.34
CA LEU A 34 8.88 -6.56 0.56
C LEU A 34 8.75 -6.02 1.98
N SER A 35 9.73 -5.25 2.47
CA SER A 35 9.65 -4.63 3.80
C SER A 35 8.47 -3.65 3.91
N VAL A 36 8.26 -2.80 2.90
CA VAL A 36 7.12 -1.86 2.90
C VAL A 36 5.78 -2.59 2.86
N LEU A 37 5.67 -3.66 2.04
CA LEU A 37 4.46 -4.49 2.01
C LEU A 37 4.23 -5.24 3.34
N ALA A 38 5.29 -5.73 3.97
CA ALA A 38 5.22 -6.41 5.26
C ALA A 38 4.76 -5.46 6.38
N VAL A 39 5.27 -4.22 6.41
CA VAL A 39 4.84 -3.21 7.37
C VAL A 39 3.36 -2.84 7.14
N LEU A 40 2.94 -2.64 5.89
CA LEU A 40 1.52 -2.39 5.58
C LEU A 40 0.63 -3.56 6.00
N GLY A 41 1.06 -4.80 5.76
CA GLY A 41 0.36 -6.00 6.20
C GLY A 41 0.27 -6.12 7.72
N ALA A 42 1.36 -5.83 8.45
CA ALA A 42 1.36 -5.84 9.91
C ALA A 42 0.40 -4.78 10.47
N VAL A 43 0.40 -3.57 9.92
CA VAL A 43 -0.54 -2.50 10.31
C VAL A 43 -1.99 -2.91 10.03
N ALA A 44 -2.27 -3.57 8.90
CA ALA A 44 -3.60 -4.09 8.60
C ALA A 44 -4.07 -5.11 9.65
N VAL A 45 -3.22 -6.06 10.02
CA VAL A 45 -3.55 -7.08 11.03
C VAL A 45 -3.77 -6.45 12.41
N ILE A 46 -2.94 -5.48 12.80
CA ILE A 46 -3.08 -4.77 14.09
C ILE A 46 -4.42 -4.03 14.15
N LEU A 47 -4.78 -3.30 13.09
CA LEU A 47 -6.05 -2.58 13.03
C LEU A 47 -7.25 -3.52 12.99
N LEU A 48 -7.14 -4.64 12.27
CA LEU A 48 -8.19 -5.66 12.20
C LEU A 48 -8.36 -6.39 13.54
N TYR A 49 -7.30 -6.51 14.34
CA TYR A 49 -7.42 -7.00 15.71
C TYR A 49 -8.09 -5.95 16.63
N ALA A 50 -7.73 -4.67 16.46
CA ALA A 50 -8.30 -3.56 17.24
C ALA A 50 -9.80 -3.36 17.01
N THR A 51 -10.37 -3.82 15.89
CA THR A 51 -11.82 -3.80 15.64
C THR A 51 -12.56 -4.86 16.44
N ALA A 52 -11.93 -6.02 16.69
CA ALA A 52 -12.52 -7.12 17.47
C ALA A 52 -12.33 -6.94 18.99
N LYS A 53 -11.21 -6.34 19.40
CA LYS A 53 -10.91 -6.08 20.81
C LYS A 53 -10.40 -4.64 20.96
N PRO A 54 -11.12 -3.76 21.68
CA PRO A 54 -10.73 -2.36 21.80
C PRO A 54 -9.38 -2.26 22.52
N PHE A 55 -8.37 -1.83 21.77
CA PHE A 55 -6.99 -1.65 22.23
C PHE A 55 -6.58 -0.21 21.96
N GLY A 56 -6.83 0.69 22.93
CA GLY A 56 -6.43 2.11 22.86
C GLY A 56 -7.12 2.97 21.79
N ILE A 57 -7.83 2.37 20.83
CA ILE A 57 -8.52 3.04 19.72
C ILE A 57 -9.95 2.49 19.64
N HIS A 58 -10.93 3.36 19.35
CA HIS A 58 -12.31 2.91 19.15
C HIS A 58 -12.41 1.98 17.92
N PRO A 59 -13.19 0.88 17.99
CA PRO A 59 -13.32 -0.08 16.89
C PRO A 59 -13.72 0.56 15.56
N VAL A 60 -14.63 1.55 15.59
CA VAL A 60 -15.08 2.28 14.41
C VAL A 60 -13.95 3.09 13.77
N GLN A 61 -13.09 3.70 14.59
CA GLN A 61 -11.94 4.47 14.12
C GLN A 61 -10.87 3.55 13.52
N ALA A 62 -10.62 2.39 14.13
CA ALA A 62 -9.71 1.38 13.60
C ALA A 62 -10.19 0.87 12.23
N MET A 63 -11.49 0.61 12.09
CA MET A 63 -12.12 0.20 10.82
C MET A 63 -11.99 1.29 9.74
N ALA A 64 -12.21 2.56 10.11
CA ALA A 64 -12.07 3.68 9.19
C ALA A 64 -10.64 3.82 8.66
N ILE A 65 -9.62 3.73 9.54
CA ILE A 65 -8.21 3.79 9.14
C ILE A 65 -7.84 2.61 8.25
N LEU A 66 -8.30 1.40 8.59
CA LEU A 66 -8.06 0.19 7.81
C LEU A 66 -8.55 0.37 6.37
N LEU A 67 -9.81 0.79 6.20
CA LEU A 67 -10.46 0.89 4.90
C LEU A 67 -10.03 2.10 4.09
N LEU A 68 -9.77 3.25 4.74
CA LEU A 68 -9.45 4.49 4.03
C LEU A 68 -7.96 4.66 3.72
N ALA A 69 -7.07 4.09 4.53
CA ALA A 69 -5.63 4.27 4.36
C ALA A 69 -4.92 2.96 4.00
N VAL A 70 -5.12 1.90 4.80
CA VAL A 70 -4.27 0.70 4.72
C VAL A 70 -4.62 -0.18 3.53
N VAL A 71 -5.91 -0.40 3.25
CA VAL A 71 -6.35 -1.18 2.08
C VAL A 71 -5.92 -0.51 0.76
N PRO A 72 -6.18 0.79 0.53
CA PRO A 72 -5.70 1.47 -0.67
C PRO A 72 -4.18 1.48 -0.79
N ALA A 73 -3.46 1.69 0.32
CA ALA A 73 -2.00 1.67 0.33
C ALA A 73 -1.42 0.29 0.02
N GLY A 74 -2.01 -0.78 0.55
CA GLY A 74 -1.62 -2.16 0.29
C GLY A 74 -1.86 -2.56 -1.17
N LEU A 75 -3.05 -2.25 -1.71
CA LEU A 75 -3.39 -2.53 -3.10
C LEU A 75 -2.54 -1.70 -4.08
N GLY A 76 -2.36 -0.40 -3.80
CA GLY A 76 -1.50 0.48 -4.58
C GLY A 76 -0.04 0.03 -4.54
N GLY A 77 0.49 -0.28 -3.35
CA GLY A 77 1.85 -0.77 -3.19
C GLY A 77 2.09 -2.11 -3.90
N GLY A 78 1.14 -3.05 -3.79
CA GLY A 78 1.22 -4.35 -4.47
C GLY A 78 1.17 -4.24 -5.99
N ALA A 79 0.22 -3.46 -6.52
CA ALA A 79 0.12 -3.18 -7.95
C ALA A 79 1.38 -2.47 -8.48
N GLY A 80 1.93 -1.53 -7.71
CA GLY A 80 3.15 -0.81 -8.07
C GLY A 80 4.39 -1.71 -8.10
N ALA A 81 4.52 -2.62 -7.13
CA ALA A 81 5.60 -3.61 -7.11
C ALA A 81 5.53 -4.57 -8.31
N LEU A 82 4.33 -5.04 -8.66
CA LEU A 82 4.11 -5.92 -9.82
C LEU A 82 4.44 -5.19 -11.13
N LEU A 83 3.93 -3.97 -11.31
CA LEU A 83 4.20 -3.17 -12.51
C LEU A 83 5.69 -2.85 -12.64
N GLY A 84 6.35 -2.45 -11.55
CA GLY A 84 7.79 -2.18 -11.53
C GLY A 84 8.62 -3.42 -11.90
N LYS A 85 8.20 -4.61 -11.45
CA LYS A 85 8.82 -5.89 -11.86
C LYS A 85 8.62 -6.18 -13.35
N LEU A 86 7.41 -5.97 -13.89
CA LEU A 86 7.14 -6.16 -15.31
C LEU A 86 7.95 -5.20 -16.20
N LEU A 87 8.06 -3.93 -15.80
CA LEU A 87 8.86 -2.93 -16.49
C LEU A 87 10.35 -3.29 -16.46
N ARG A 88 10.88 -3.73 -15.32
CA ARG A 88 12.26 -4.21 -15.22
C ARG A 88 12.50 -5.40 -16.16
N ASN A 89 11.62 -6.39 -16.15
CA ASN A 89 11.74 -7.56 -17.03
C ASN A 89 11.69 -7.18 -18.52
N ARG A 90 10.95 -6.12 -18.88
CA ARG A 90 10.93 -5.58 -20.25
C ARG A 90 12.22 -4.86 -20.60
N ASP A 91 12.74 -4.04 -19.69
CA ASP A 91 14.00 -3.31 -19.87
C ASP A 91 15.17 -4.31 -20.02
N ASP A 92 15.22 -5.35 -19.17
CA ASP A 92 16.23 -6.43 -19.25
C ASP A 92 16.15 -7.21 -20.57
N ARG A 93 14.94 -7.47 -21.08
CA ARG A 93 14.74 -8.15 -22.38
C ARG A 93 15.13 -7.28 -23.58
N ARG A 94 15.08 -5.96 -23.46
CA ARG A 94 15.44 -5.02 -24.53
C ARG A 94 16.96 -4.77 -24.59
N SER A 95 17.66 -5.02 -23.48
CA SER A 95 19.11 -4.88 -23.38
C SER A 95 19.89 -6.13 -23.84
N ARG A 96 19.21 -7.25 -24.09
CA ARG A 96 19.76 -8.46 -24.73
C ARG A 96 19.47 -8.44 -26.22
#